data_AF-A0A919G9Q1-F1
#
_entry.id   AF-A0A919G9Q1-F1
#
_cell.length_a   1.000
_cell.length_b   1.000
_cell.length_c   1.000
_cell.angle_alpha   90.00
_cell.angle_beta   90.00
_cell.angle_gamma   90.00
#
_symmetry.space_group_name_H-M   'P 1'
#
loop_
_entity.id
_entity.type
_entity.pdbx_description
1 polymer ?
#
loop_
_entity_poly.entity_id
_entity_poly.type
_entity_poly.pdbx_seq_one_letter_code
_entity_poly.pdbx_strand_id
1 'polypeptide(L)'
;MTSNSASRPGQRGLTALIPQRPDDSSPGQRAAAQMLALREVTLPAAVVAAAAELLAEKLDHESDPVTREATAAVLARLQNAVDQVHPRPEHRR
;
A
#
# COMPACT_ATOMS: atom_id res chain seq x y z
N MET A 1 -14.12 39.38 -33.94
CA MET A 1 -14.93 38.14 -34.01
C MET A 1 -14.10 37.02 -33.42
N THR A 2 -14.40 36.62 -32.18
CA THR A 2 -13.62 35.68 -31.36
C THR A 2 -14.12 34.25 -31.55
N SER A 3 -13.27 33.35 -32.05
CA SER A 3 -13.56 31.92 -32.13
C SER A 3 -13.38 31.28 -30.75
N ASN A 4 -14.49 30.87 -30.13
CA ASN A 4 -14.50 30.12 -28.89
C ASN A 4 -14.35 28.62 -29.19
N SER A 5 -13.14 28.08 -29.02
CA SER A 5 -12.86 26.65 -29.17
C SER A 5 -13.38 25.89 -27.95
N ALA A 6 -14.68 25.60 -27.92
CA ALA A 6 -15.27 24.74 -26.90
C ALA A 6 -14.74 23.30 -27.04
N SER A 7 -13.87 22.90 -26.11
CA SER A 7 -13.42 21.52 -25.93
C SER A 7 -14.64 20.62 -25.70
N ARG A 8 -14.91 19.72 -26.65
CA ARG A 8 -16.10 18.86 -26.68
C ARG A 8 -16.16 17.91 -25.48
N PRO A 9 -17.19 17.97 -24.63
CA PRO A 9 -17.45 16.99 -23.57
C PRO A 9 -18.15 15.76 -24.16
N GLY A 10 -17.46 14.97 -24.98
CA GLY A 10 -18.07 13.81 -25.67
C GLY A 10 -17.22 12.54 -25.68
N GLN A 11 -15.95 12.60 -25.29
CA GLN A 11 -15.01 11.47 -25.42
C GLN A 11 -15.04 10.50 -24.22
N ARG A 12 -15.66 10.87 -23.09
CA ARG A 12 -15.75 10.01 -21.89
C ARG A 12 -16.94 9.04 -21.88
N GLY A 13 -17.94 9.25 -22.75
CA GLY A 13 -19.16 8.44 -22.77
C GLY A 13 -19.05 7.13 -23.54
N LEU A 14 -18.18 7.08 -24.56
CA LEU A 14 -18.09 5.92 -25.46
C LEU A 14 -17.31 4.74 -24.84
N THR A 15 -16.28 5.01 -24.03
CA THR A 15 -15.55 3.95 -23.30
C THR A 15 -16.37 3.34 -22.17
N ALA A 16 -17.31 4.08 -21.57
CA ALA A 16 -18.24 3.55 -20.57
C ALA A 16 -19.25 2.54 -21.14
N LEU A 17 -19.43 2.53 -22.46
CA LEU A 17 -20.33 1.62 -23.17
C LEU A 17 -19.62 0.38 -23.71
N ILE A 18 -18.31 0.26 -23.55
CA ILE A 18 -17.59 -0.98 -23.86
C ILE A 18 -17.90 -1.95 -22.72
N PRO A 19 -18.65 -3.05 -22.97
CA PRO A 19 -18.87 -4.06 -21.94
C PRO A 19 -17.51 -4.50 -21.43
N GLN A 20 -17.26 -4.24 -20.15
CA GLN A 20 -16.09 -4.79 -19.49
C GLN A 20 -16.20 -6.31 -19.65
N ARG A 21 -15.19 -6.91 -20.30
CA ARG A 21 -15.14 -8.35 -20.54
C ARG A 21 -15.50 -9.04 -19.22
N PRO A 22 -16.45 -9.99 -19.21
CA PRO A 22 -16.73 -10.75 -18.00
C PRO A 22 -15.40 -11.26 -17.47
N ASP A 23 -15.16 -11.03 -16.19
CA ASP A 23 -14.00 -11.60 -15.53
C ASP A 23 -14.17 -13.12 -15.60
N ASP A 24 -13.51 -13.76 -16.58
CA ASP A 24 -13.52 -15.21 -16.85
C ASP A 24 -12.91 -16.01 -15.68
N SER A 25 -12.55 -15.33 -14.59
CA SER A 25 -12.12 -15.92 -13.33
C SER A 25 -13.20 -16.85 -12.77
N SER A 26 -12.83 -18.13 -12.64
CA SER A 26 -13.61 -19.11 -11.88
C SER A 26 -13.90 -18.58 -10.46
N PRO A 27 -14.99 -19.01 -9.81
CA PRO A 27 -15.26 -18.66 -8.42
C PRO A 27 -14.07 -18.92 -7.49
N GLY A 28 -13.31 -19.99 -7.74
CA GLY A 28 -12.08 -20.30 -6.99
C GLY A 28 -10.96 -19.27 -7.18
N GLN A 29 -10.73 -18.79 -8.41
CA GLN A 29 -9.77 -17.71 -8.66
C GLN A 29 -10.16 -16.40 -7.99
N ARG A 30 -11.45 -16.04 -8.01
CA ARG A 30 -11.94 -14.84 -7.32
C ARG A 30 -11.79 -14.95 -5.81
N ALA A 31 -12.10 -16.11 -5.24
CA ALA A 31 -11.90 -16.36 -3.81
C ALA A 31 -10.42 -16.29 -3.43
N ALA A 32 -9.53 -16.90 -4.21
CA ALA A 32 -8.09 -16.85 -3.99
C ALA A 32 -7.54 -15.41 -4.08
N ALA A 33 -8.00 -14.61 -5.05
CA ALA A 33 -7.62 -13.21 -5.17
C ALA A 33 -8.10 -12.37 -3.98
N GLN A 34 -9.32 -12.61 -3.48
CA GLN A 34 -9.81 -11.93 -2.27
C GLN A 34 -9.01 -12.34 -1.04
N MET A 35 -8.69 -13.63 -0.87
CA MET A 35 -7.83 -14.09 0.22
C MET A 35 -6.42 -13.52 0.14
N LEU A 36 -5.87 -13.37 -1.07
CA LEU A 36 -4.58 -12.71 -1.28
C LEU A 36 -4.65 -11.23 -0.91
N ALA A 37 -5.74 -10.54 -1.27
CA ALA A 37 -5.95 -9.14 -0.91
C ALA A 37 -6.07 -8.93 0.62
N LEU A 38 -6.48 -9.94 1.39
CA LEU A 38 -6.46 -9.86 2.86
C LEU A 38 -5.04 -9.89 3.45
N ARG A 39 -4.03 -10.31 2.68
CA ARG A 39 -2.64 -10.42 3.13
C ARG A 39 -1.92 -9.07 3.12
N GLU A 40 -2.38 -8.13 2.31
CA GLU A 40 -1.69 -6.88 2.03
C GLU A 40 -2.58 -5.69 2.38
N VAL A 41 -2.02 -4.72 3.10
CA VAL A 41 -2.72 -3.48 3.48
C VAL A 41 -1.85 -2.32 3.05
N THR A 42 -2.41 -1.42 2.25
CA THR A 42 -1.76 -0.16 1.90
C THR A 42 -1.96 0.83 3.03
N LEU A 43 -0.87 1.25 3.67
CA LEU A 43 -0.87 2.26 4.73
C LEU A 43 -0.04 3.47 4.29
N PRO A 44 -0.41 4.70 4.72
CA PRO A 44 0.45 5.85 4.52
C PRO A 44 1.81 5.66 5.20
N ALA A 45 2.90 6.02 4.54
CA ALA A 45 4.26 5.84 5.07
C ALA A 45 4.46 6.51 6.45
N ALA A 46 3.83 7.67 6.67
CA ALA A 46 3.86 8.36 7.96
C ALA A 46 3.23 7.53 9.11
N VAL A 47 2.18 6.75 8.82
CA VAL A 47 1.55 5.87 9.82
C VAL A 47 2.48 4.71 10.17
N VAL A 48 3.15 4.14 9.17
CA VAL A 48 4.14 3.06 9.36
C VAL A 48 5.33 3.56 10.18
N ALA A 49 5.84 4.76 9.89
CA ALA A 49 6.92 5.38 10.65
C ALA A 49 6.54 5.64 12.12
N ALA A 50 5.37 6.24 12.37
CA ALA A 50 4.89 6.47 13.73
C ALA A 50 4.70 5.16 14.51
N ALA A 51 4.19 4.11 13.86
CA ALA A 51 4.07 2.80 14.49
C ALA A 51 5.44 2.20 14.86
N ALA A 52 6.46 2.39 14.01
CA ALA A 52 7.82 1.95 14.30
C ALA A 52 8.41 2.69 15.52
N GLU A 53 8.19 4.00 15.65
CA GLU A 53 8.64 4.78 16.81
C GLU A 53 8.00 4.27 18.11
N LEU A 54 6.68 4.07 18.12
CA LEU A 54 5.96 3.56 19.29
C LEU A 54 6.42 2.15 19.70
N LEU A 55 6.68 1.27 18.73
CA LEU A 55 7.15 -0.08 19.01
C LEU A 55 8.59 -0.11 19.50
N ALA A 56 9.45 0.82 19.04
CA ALA A 56 10.81 0.95 19.55
C ALA A 56 10.80 1.35 21.03
N GLU A 57 9.99 2.35 21.40
CA GLU A 57 9.82 2.75 22.80
C GLU A 57 9.27 1.60 23.67
N LYS A 58 8.27 0.87 23.15
CA LYS A 58 7.71 -0.29 23.87
C LYS A 58 8.75 -1.39 24.09
N LEU A 59 9.59 -1.67 23.09
CA LEU A 59 10.57 -2.76 23.13
C LEU A 59 11.59 -2.59 24.27
N ASP A 60 11.98 -1.35 24.57
CA ASP A 60 12.92 -1.03 25.65
C ASP A 60 12.36 -1.38 27.04
N HIS A 61 11.04 -1.40 27.18
CA HIS A 61 10.34 -1.62 28.43
C HIS A 61 9.62 -2.98 28.51
N GLU A 62 9.71 -3.80 27.46
CA GLU A 62 9.01 -5.08 27.38
C GLU A 62 9.76 -6.19 28.12
N SER A 63 9.13 -6.71 29.18
CA SER A 63 9.69 -7.78 30.02
C SER A 63 9.35 -9.19 29.54
N ASP A 64 8.22 -9.36 28.83
CA ASP A 64 7.83 -10.68 28.33
C ASP A 64 8.67 -11.05 27.10
N PRO A 65 9.46 -12.14 27.14
CA PRO A 65 10.38 -12.48 26.06
C PRO A 65 9.67 -12.75 24.73
N VAL A 66 8.48 -13.37 24.78
CA VAL A 66 7.71 -13.69 23.57
C VAL A 66 7.18 -12.40 22.92
N THR A 67 6.60 -11.51 23.72
CA THR A 67 6.12 -10.21 23.25
C THR A 67 7.27 -9.33 22.75
N ARG A 68 8.44 -9.40 23.41
CA ARG A 68 9.64 -8.69 22.98
C ARG A 68 10.13 -9.15 21.62
N GLU A 69 10.25 -10.46 21.39
CA GLU A 69 10.65 -11.02 20.10
C GLU A 69 9.65 -10.65 19.00
N ALA A 70 8.36 -10.79 19.26
CA ALA A 70 7.32 -10.42 18.32
C ALA A 70 7.36 -8.91 17.98
N THR A 71 7.56 -8.06 18.99
CA THR A 71 7.67 -6.59 18.81
C THR A 71 8.89 -6.25 17.97
N ALA A 72 10.05 -6.88 18.23
CA ALA A 72 11.27 -6.67 17.45
C ALA A 72 11.10 -7.10 15.99
N ALA A 73 10.45 -8.24 15.74
CA ALA A 73 10.19 -8.72 14.38
C ALA A 73 9.25 -7.78 13.60
N VAL A 74 8.21 -7.25 14.25
CA VAL A 74 7.30 -6.27 13.63
C VAL A 74 8.04 -4.97 13.36
N LEU A 75 8.81 -4.46 14.33
CA LEU A 75 9.60 -3.24 14.16
C LEU A 75 10.54 -3.33 12.96
N ALA A 76 11.29 -4.43 12.83
CA ALA A 76 12.19 -4.65 11.70
C ALA A 76 11.42 -4.66 10.37
N ARG A 77 10.22 -5.25 10.33
CA ARG A 77 9.38 -5.27 9.13
C ARG A 77 8.88 -3.88 8.74
N LEU A 78 8.48 -3.06 9.72
CA LEU A 78 8.03 -1.69 9.47
C LEU A 78 9.18 -0.80 8.99
N GLN A 79 10.37 -0.92 9.59
CA GLN A 79 11.56 -0.18 9.16
C GLN A 79 11.94 -0.51 7.71
N ASN A 80 11.97 -1.79 7.36
CA ASN A 80 12.21 -2.22 5.98
C ASN A 80 11.15 -1.68 5.00
N ALA A 81 9.88 -1.62 5.41
CA ALA A 81 8.81 -1.06 4.58
C ALA A 81 9.00 0.44 4.34
N VAL A 82 9.46 1.20 5.34
CA VAL A 82 9.76 2.64 5.20
C VAL A 82 10.97 2.86 4.29
N ASP A 83 12.05 2.10 4.47
CA ASP A 83 13.28 2.23 3.67
C ASP A 83 13.06 1.91 2.19
N GLN A 84 12.11 1.02 1.85
CA GLN A 84 11.74 0.75 0.45
C GLN A 84 10.96 1.90 -0.21
N VAL A 85 10.21 2.68 0.57
CA VAL A 85 9.47 3.86 0.07
C VAL A 85 10.38 5.09 -0.04
N HIS A 86 11.36 5.19 0.86
CA HIS A 86 12.37 6.24 0.87
C HIS A 86 13.77 5.63 0.84
N PRO A 87 14.30 5.25 -0.34
CA PRO A 87 15.67 4.74 -0.43
C PRO A 87 16.61 5.80 0.14
N ARG A 88 17.39 5.43 1.16
CA ARG A 88 18.42 6.32 1.70
C ARG A 88 19.37 6.70 0.55
N PRO A 89 19.68 7.99 0.36
CA PRO A 89 20.62 8.40 -0.67
C PRO A 89 21.97 7.76 -0.36
N GLU A 90 22.33 6.75 -1.14
CA GLU A 90 23.67 6.17 -1.10
C GLU A 90 24.66 7.27 -1.42
N HIS A 91 25.56 7.56 -0.47
CA HIS A 91 26.66 8.48 -0.68
C HIS A 91 27.59 7.87 -1.72
N ARG A 92 27.40 8.22 -3.00
CA ARG A 92 28.42 8.07 -4.05
C ARG A 92 29.66 8.84 -3.61
N ARG A 93 30.69 8.10 -3.20
CA ARG A 93 32.08 8.57 -3.18
C ARG A 93 32.75 8.22 -4.49
#